data_AF-A0A536W3X0-F1
#
_entry.id   AF-A0A536W3X0-F1
#
_cell.length_a   1.000
_cell.length_b   1.000
_cell.length_c   1.000
_cell.angle_alpha   90.00
_cell.angle_beta   90.00
_cell.angle_gamma   90.00
#
_symmetry.space_group_name_H-M   'P 1'
#
loop_
_entity.id
_entity.type
_entity.pdbx_description
1 polymer ?
#
loop_
_entity_poly.entity_id
_entity_poly.type
_entity_poly.pdbx_seq_one_letter_code
_entity_poly.pdbx_strand_id
1 'polypeptide(L)'
;MSILSEFREFAVKVSRIFGGLDFSNWFSMLGTPPPGYSGPMTYEALTKAGVPLLAYGNVITVALNFVILAFIIFLMVKQINRMRGVTPPPPPPENVQLLREIRDALKK
;
A
#
# COMPACT_ATOMS: atom_id res chain seq x y z
N MET A 1 -1.45 -13.55 22.06
CA MET A 1 -0.58 -13.38 20.87
C MET A 1 -1.18 -12.25 20.05
N SER A 2 -0.47 -11.14 19.86
CA SER A 2 -1.08 -9.86 19.45
C SER A 2 -1.25 -9.77 17.93
N ILE A 3 -2.39 -9.25 17.47
CA ILE A 3 -2.68 -9.00 16.04
C ILE A 3 -1.62 -8.11 15.37
N LEU A 4 -1.00 -7.20 16.14
CA LEU A 4 0.06 -6.32 15.62
C LEU A 4 1.37 -7.08 15.31
N SER A 5 1.67 -8.18 16.02
CA SER A 5 2.86 -8.99 15.72
C SER A 5 2.68 -9.87 14.49
N GLU A 6 1.49 -10.45 14.31
CA GLU A 6 1.16 -11.21 13.08
C GLU A 6 1.18 -10.32 11.83
N PHE A 7 0.67 -9.08 11.95
CA PHE A 7 0.73 -8.07 10.90
C PHE A 7 2.18 -7.78 10.46
N ARG A 8 3.06 -7.48 11.44
CA ARG A 8 4.46 -7.15 11.14
C ARG A 8 5.20 -8.33 10.51
N GLU A 9 4.97 -9.55 10.98
CA GLU A 9 5.56 -10.74 10.36
C GLU A 9 5.06 -10.96 8.93
N PHE A 10 3.77 -10.81 8.70
CA PHE A 10 3.18 -10.99 7.37
C PHE A 10 3.71 -9.94 6.40
N ALA A 11 3.72 -8.67 6.79
CA ALA A 11 4.27 -7.58 5.99
C ALA A 11 5.74 -7.80 5.64
N VAL A 12 6.56 -8.27 6.60
CA VAL A 12 7.98 -8.58 6.37
C VAL A 12 8.15 -9.79 5.46
N LYS A 13 7.34 -10.85 5.58
CA LYS A 13 7.38 -12.03 4.70
C LYS A 13 7.02 -11.65 3.26
N VAL A 14 5.93 -10.91 3.07
CA VAL A 14 5.51 -10.44 1.73
C VAL A 14 6.56 -9.50 1.14
N SER A 15 7.04 -8.52 1.91
CA SER A 15 8.10 -7.60 1.46
C SER A 15 9.40 -8.32 1.08
N ARG A 16 9.79 -9.38 1.81
CA ARG A 16 10.97 -10.19 1.47
C ARG A 16 10.78 -11.01 0.19
N ILE A 17 9.57 -11.53 -0.06
CA ILE A 17 9.26 -12.30 -1.27
C ILE A 17 9.23 -11.39 -2.49
N PHE A 18 8.62 -10.21 -2.39
CA PHE A 18 8.60 -9.19 -3.44
C PHE A 18 9.85 -8.27 -3.38
N GLY A 19 10.94 -8.78 -2.81
CA GLY A 19 12.12 -8.03 -2.37
C GLY A 19 12.57 -6.90 -3.30
N GLY A 20 12.73 -5.72 -2.70
CA GLY A 20 13.61 -4.63 -3.15
C GLY A 20 13.65 -4.39 -4.65
N LEU A 21 12.49 -4.35 -5.31
CA LEU A 21 12.39 -4.05 -6.73
C LEU A 21 12.77 -2.57 -6.96
N ASP A 22 14.08 -2.34 -7.09
CA ASP A 22 14.67 -1.02 -7.23
C ASP A 22 15.15 -0.82 -8.67
N PHE A 23 14.36 -0.05 -9.41
CA PHE A 23 14.67 0.40 -10.76
C PHE A 23 15.22 1.82 -10.77
N SER A 24 15.61 2.40 -9.62
CA SER A 24 16.01 3.81 -9.53
C SER A 24 17.27 4.14 -10.33
N ASN A 25 18.09 3.12 -10.65
CA ASN A 25 19.25 3.26 -11.53
C ASN A 25 18.92 3.23 -13.03
N TRP A 26 17.65 3.09 -13.42
CA TRP A 26 17.21 3.25 -14.80
C TRP A 26 16.85 4.70 -15.07
N PHE A 27 17.81 5.44 -15.61
CA PHE A 27 17.63 6.82 -15.97
C PHE A 27 18.26 7.08 -17.34
N SER A 28 17.65 8.00 -18.10
CA SER A 28 18.22 8.49 -19.36
C SER A 28 18.82 9.86 -19.09
N MET A 29 20.09 10.05 -19.47
CA MET A 29 20.75 11.34 -19.36
C MET A 29 20.28 12.23 -20.50
N LEU A 30 19.69 13.39 -20.19
CA LEU A 30 19.28 14.38 -21.19
C LEU A 30 20.37 15.41 -21.49
N GLY A 31 21.39 15.49 -20.64
CA GLY A 31 22.51 16.41 -20.78
C GLY A 31 23.84 15.69 -20.59
N THR A 32 24.89 16.26 -21.19
CA THR A 32 26.25 15.82 -20.94
C THR A 32 26.68 16.21 -19.51
N PRO A 33 27.38 15.31 -18.80
CA PRO A 33 28.02 15.67 -17.54
C PRO A 33 28.97 16.87 -17.71
N PRO A 34 29.17 17.71 -16.67
CA PRO A 34 30.10 18.82 -16.72
C PRO A 34 31.50 18.36 -17.17
N PRO A 35 32.22 19.16 -18.00
CA PRO A 35 33.56 18.81 -18.45
C PRO A 35 34.49 18.63 -17.24
N GLY A 36 35.01 17.42 -17.05
CA GLY A 36 35.86 17.04 -15.91
C GLY A 36 35.22 16.12 -14.86
N TYR A 37 33.97 15.68 -15.06
CA TYR A 37 33.32 14.73 -14.15
C TYR A 37 33.94 13.31 -14.25
N SER A 38 34.60 12.88 -13.17
CA SER A 38 35.20 11.55 -13.00
C SER A 38 34.44 10.66 -11.99
N GLY A 39 33.20 11.05 -11.65
CA GLY A 39 32.36 10.31 -10.72
C GLY A 39 31.69 9.08 -11.35
N PRO A 40 31.10 8.18 -10.52
CA PRO A 40 30.34 7.05 -11.02
C PRO A 40 29.14 7.53 -11.84
N MET A 41 28.85 6.86 -12.96
CA MET A 41 27.65 7.09 -13.79
C MET A 41 26.38 6.54 -13.10
N THR A 42 26.13 6.91 -11.85
CA THR A 42 24.96 6.49 -11.06
C THR A 42 23.98 7.65 -10.92
N TYR A 43 22.70 7.31 -10.70
CA TYR A 43 21.61 8.28 -10.62
C TYR A 43 21.90 9.37 -9.58
N GLU A 44 22.33 8.98 -8.39
CA GLU A 44 22.61 9.91 -7.29
C GLU A 44 23.79 10.84 -7.59
N ALA A 45 24.83 10.31 -8.22
CA ALA A 45 26.06 11.05 -8.45
C ALA A 45 25.90 12.06 -9.60
N LEU A 46 25.12 11.72 -10.63
CA LEU A 46 24.79 12.61 -11.73
C LEU A 46 23.71 13.63 -11.34
N THR A 47 22.76 13.27 -10.47
CA THR A 47 21.77 14.21 -9.93
C THR A 47 22.47 15.28 -9.10
N LYS A 48 23.44 14.88 -8.26
CA LYS A 48 24.28 15.81 -7.47
C LYS A 48 25.19 16.67 -8.34
N ALA A 49 25.62 16.17 -9.49
CA ALA A 49 26.41 16.93 -10.46
C ALA A 49 25.58 17.93 -11.28
N GLY A 50 24.26 18.04 -11.03
CA GLY A 50 23.37 18.98 -11.72
C GLY A 50 23.06 18.59 -13.16
N VAL A 51 23.31 17.34 -13.55
CA VAL A 51 22.97 16.83 -14.89
C VAL A 51 21.45 16.66 -14.95
N PRO A 52 20.77 17.17 -15.99
CA PRO A 52 19.36 16.87 -16.20
C PRO A 52 19.21 15.38 -16.56
N LEU A 53 18.60 14.62 -15.65
CA LEU A 53 18.35 13.18 -15.78
C LEU A 53 16.84 12.94 -15.82
N LEU A 54 16.39 12.10 -16.75
CA LEU A 54 15.04 11.53 -16.70
C LEU A 54 15.08 10.22 -15.92
N ALA A 55 14.69 10.30 -14.66
CA ALA A 55 14.64 9.19 -13.71
C ALA A 55 13.33 8.38 -13.81
N TYR A 56 13.02 7.86 -15.01
CA TYR A 56 11.81 7.07 -15.21
C TYR A 56 11.79 5.78 -14.37
N GLY A 57 12.97 5.24 -14.06
CA GLY A 57 13.13 4.11 -13.17
C GLY A 57 12.64 4.37 -11.75
N ASN A 58 12.90 5.56 -11.20
CA ASN A 58 12.42 5.93 -9.86
C ASN A 58 10.87 6.00 -9.81
N VAL A 59 10.23 6.51 -10.85
CA VAL A 59 8.76 6.53 -10.94
C VAL A 59 8.20 5.10 -10.91
N ILE A 60 8.82 4.18 -11.65
CA ILE A 60 8.44 2.76 -11.66
C ILE A 60 8.68 2.12 -10.30
N THR A 61 9.82 2.38 -9.65
CA THR A 61 10.13 1.91 -8.29
C THR A 61 9.05 2.35 -7.30
N VAL A 62 8.68 3.63 -7.29
CA VAL A 62 7.65 4.14 -6.37
C VAL A 62 6.27 3.56 -6.69
N ALA A 63 5.89 3.50 -7.97
CA ALA A 63 4.61 2.91 -8.38
C ALA A 63 4.50 1.44 -7.97
N LEU A 64 5.57 0.67 -8.13
CA LEU A 64 5.62 -0.73 -7.77
C LEU A 64 5.57 -0.95 -6.25
N ASN A 65 6.32 -0.14 -5.50
CA ASN A 65 6.26 -0.13 -4.04
C ASN A 65 4.83 0.18 -3.53
N PHE A 66 4.15 1.13 -4.17
CA PHE A 66 2.76 1.45 -3.85
C PHE A 66 1.82 0.28 -4.14
N VAL A 67 1.96 -0.40 -5.28
CA VAL A 67 1.17 -1.59 -5.62
C VAL A 67 1.40 -2.73 -4.62
N ILE A 68 2.66 -2.97 -4.22
CA ILE A 68 2.99 -3.99 -3.21
C ILE A 68 2.34 -3.65 -1.87
N LEU A 69 2.44 -2.40 -1.42
CA LEU A 69 1.81 -1.94 -0.18
C LEU A 69 0.29 -2.10 -0.22
N ALA A 70 -0.34 -1.68 -1.32
CA ALA A 70 -1.78 -1.84 -1.52
C ALA A 70 -2.19 -3.32 -1.49
N PHE A 71 -1.41 -4.21 -2.12
CA PHE A 71 -1.64 -5.65 -2.12
C PHE A 71 -1.53 -6.26 -0.72
N ILE A 72 -0.54 -5.85 0.08
CA ILE A 72 -0.37 -6.29 1.48
C ILE A 72 -1.59 -5.89 2.31
N ILE A 73 -2.02 -4.62 2.22
CA ILE A 73 -3.19 -4.12 2.96
C ILE A 73 -4.46 -4.86 2.53
N PHE A 74 -4.64 -5.08 1.22
CA PHE A 74 -5.78 -5.81 0.69
C PHE A 74 -5.86 -7.25 1.23
N LEU A 75 -4.76 -8.00 1.19
CA LEU A 75 -4.72 -9.36 1.74
C LEU A 75 -5.00 -9.38 3.25
N MET A 76 -4.50 -8.39 3.98
CA MET A 76 -4.76 -8.26 5.41
C MET A 76 -6.24 -8.03 5.70
N VAL A 77 -6.88 -7.07 5.00
CA VAL A 77 -8.31 -6.78 5.16
C VAL A 77 -9.14 -8.00 4.78
N LYS A 78 -8.77 -8.71 3.70
CA LYS A 78 -9.43 -9.95 3.28
C LYS A 78 -9.32 -11.04 4.35
N GLN A 79 -8.15 -11.23 4.94
CA GLN A 79 -7.93 -12.23 5.98
C GLN A 79 -8.71 -11.89 7.25
N ILE A 80 -8.72 -10.62 7.65
CA ILE A 80 -9.50 -10.14 8.79
C ILE A 80 -11.00 -10.32 8.53
N ASN A 81 -11.52 -9.96 7.36
CA ASN A 81 -12.93 -10.16 7.01
C ASN A 81 -13.31 -11.64 6.93
N ARG A 82 -12.40 -12.52 6.50
CA ARG A 82 -12.61 -13.97 6.49
C ARG A 82 -12.66 -14.56 7.90
N MET A 83 -11.84 -14.06 8.82
CA MET A 83 -11.81 -14.51 10.21
C MET A 83 -12.96 -13.91 11.05
N ARG A 84 -13.38 -12.67 10.76
CA ARG A 84 -14.52 -11.99 11.38
C ARG A 84 -15.88 -12.44 10.81
N GLY A 85 -15.98 -13.72 10.43
CA GLY A 85 -17.08 -14.33 9.67
C GLY A 85 -18.43 -13.63 9.86
N VAL A 86 -19.07 -13.28 8.74
CA VAL A 86 -20.36 -12.56 8.58
C VAL A 86 -20.90 -12.11 9.93
N THR A 87 -20.45 -10.95 10.39
CA THR A 87 -21.01 -10.34 11.59
C THR A 87 -22.52 -10.26 11.35
N PRO A 88 -23.37 -10.87 12.21
CA PRO A 88 -24.80 -10.76 12.05
C PRO A 88 -25.14 -9.28 11.89
N PRO A 89 -26.01 -8.91 10.94
CA PRO A 89 -26.39 -7.52 10.78
C PRO A 89 -26.74 -6.98 12.17
N PRO A 90 -26.22 -5.79 12.53
CA PRO A 90 -26.46 -5.23 13.85
C PRO A 90 -27.96 -5.28 14.12
N PRO A 91 -28.36 -5.67 15.35
CA PRO A 91 -29.77 -5.77 15.69
C PRO A 91 -30.45 -4.46 15.27
N PRO A 92 -31.65 -4.55 14.65
CA PRO A 92 -32.35 -3.36 14.18
C PRO A 92 -32.41 -2.33 15.32
N PRO A 93 -32.20 -1.04 15.03
CA PRO A 93 -32.21 0.01 16.06
C PRO A 93 -33.43 -0.12 16.96
N GLU A 94 -33.31 0.17 18.25
CA GLU A 94 -34.44 0.09 19.21
C GLU A 94 -35.67 0.84 18.68
N ASN A 95 -35.46 1.98 18.00
CA ASN A 95 -36.52 2.73 17.33
C ASN A 95 -37.31 1.87 16.31
N VAL A 96 -36.64 1.02 15.54
CA VAL A 96 -37.29 0.12 14.57
C VAL A 96 -38.01 -1.03 15.26
N GLN A 97 -37.53 -1.45 16.44
CA GLN A 97 -38.21 -2.45 17.27
C GLN A 97 -39.48 -1.87 17.91
N LEU A 98 -39.38 -0.70 18.54
CA LEU A 98 -40.51 0.05 19.11
C LEU A 98 -41.57 0.35 18.05
N LEU A 99 -41.18 0.76 16.85
CA LEU A 99 -42.11 1.00 15.75
C LEU A 99 -42.82 -0.28 15.26
N ARG A 100 -42.17 -1.46 15.36
CA ARG A 100 -42.83 -2.75 15.08
C ARG A 100 -43.84 -3.11 16.17
N GLU A 101 -43.48 -2.92 17.43
CA GLU A 101 -44.38 -3.14 18.56
C GLU A 101 -45.60 -2.21 18.51
N ILE A 102 -45.41 -0.93 18.20
CA ILE A 102 -46.50 0.04 18.01
C ILE A 102 -47.40 -0.37 16.83
N ARG A 103 -46.83 -0.81 15.69
CA ARG A 103 -47.61 -1.30 14.54
C ARG A 103 -48.47 -2.49 14.92
N ASP A 104 -47.92 -3.44 15.67
CA ASP A 104 -48.61 -4.67 16.03
C ASP A 104 -49.67 -4.42 17.13
N ALA A 105 -49.46 -3.43 18.00
CA ALA A 105 -50.45 -2.94 18.96
C ALA A 105 -51.62 -2.20 18.29
N LEU A 106 -51.38 -1.46 17.19
CA LEU A 106 -52.41 -0.77 16.40
C LEU A 106 -53.24 -1.68 15.48
N LYS A 107 -52.74 -2.88 15.19
CA LYS A 107 -53.47 -3.88 14.38
C LYS A 107 -54.51 -4.67 15.17
N LYS A 108 -54.53 -4.51 16.50
CA LYS A 108 -55.45 -5.17 17.42
C LYS A 108 -56.60 -4.23 17.78
#